data_AF-A0A961XNM7-F1
#
_entry.id   AF-A0A961XNM7-F1
#
_cell.length_a   1.000
_cell.length_b   1.000
_cell.length_c   1.000
_cell.angle_alpha   90.00
_cell.angle_beta   90.00
_cell.angle_gamma   90.00
#
_symmetry.space_group_name_H-M   'P 1'
#
loop_
_entity.id
_entity.type
_entity.pdbx_description
1 polymer ?
#
loop_
_entity_poly.entity_id
_entity_poly.type
_entity_poly.pdbx_seq_one_letter_code
_entity_poly.pdbx_strand_id
1 'polypeptide(L)'
;IRFYRGDEDQPVDPLIAARQGEGNAPAFRGTACVVFEGFPLEDFGNRIPQFTFEIVRSISRLDRSLRAVCVIPGATEFGYHPDPVNRIAEPGKSALVNRNCLSRESDWQASLDELQAICPNLETVALVVPWFATDLRAGECSIMPGVEHAASGGMGWSVSGISRANAHLVSRFDGAPAFGGTPADTAVVAAIRDLKARGLKVVLYPFLLMDIDAANSLPDPYSGQNGQKPYPWRGEITVYPGPGQASSADGSALA
;
A
#
# COMPACT_ATOMS: atom_id res chain seq x y z
N ILE A 1 17.91 23.97 -2.15
CA ILE A 1 18.79 22.77 -2.09
C ILE A 1 18.76 22.13 -3.47
N ARG A 2 19.91 21.77 -4.04
CA ARG A 2 19.99 21.01 -5.30
C ARG A 2 20.66 19.66 -5.03
N PHE A 3 20.10 18.60 -5.60
CA PHE A 3 20.66 17.26 -5.49
C PHE A 3 21.18 16.78 -6.84
N TYR A 4 22.35 16.18 -6.79
CA TYR A 4 23.12 15.66 -7.91
C TYR A 4 23.42 14.19 -7.64
N ARG A 5 22.98 13.29 -8.53
CA ARG A 5 23.08 11.84 -8.34
C ARG A 5 24.52 11.31 -8.48
N GLY A 6 25.42 12.11 -9.06
CA GLY A 6 26.79 11.72 -9.35
C GLY A 6 26.92 10.95 -10.66
N ASP A 7 26.01 11.16 -11.61
CA ASP A 7 26.10 10.55 -12.95
C ASP A 7 27.37 11.03 -13.68
N GLU A 8 27.91 10.20 -14.56
CA GLU A 8 29.16 10.51 -15.29
C GLU A 8 28.99 11.66 -16.31
N ASP A 9 27.77 11.92 -16.75
CA ASP A 9 27.40 13.01 -17.66
C ASP A 9 26.88 14.25 -16.93
N GLN A 10 26.89 14.25 -15.60
CA GLN A 10 26.36 15.34 -14.80
C GLN A 10 27.05 16.68 -15.11
N PRO A 11 26.27 17.79 -15.23
CA PRO A 11 26.82 19.12 -15.47
C PRO A 11 27.44 19.72 -14.20
N VAL A 12 28.25 20.76 -14.39
CA VAL A 12 28.78 21.59 -13.28
C VAL A 12 27.63 22.36 -12.62
N ASP A 13 27.60 22.41 -11.28
CA ASP A 13 26.62 23.23 -10.55
C ASP A 13 26.88 24.73 -10.78
N PRO A 14 25.84 25.51 -11.13
CA PRO A 14 26.01 26.92 -11.50
C PRO A 14 26.46 27.82 -10.33
N LEU A 15 26.10 27.52 -9.08
CA LEU A 15 26.55 28.27 -7.91
C LEU A 15 28.02 27.98 -7.61
N ILE A 16 28.44 26.72 -7.72
CA ILE A 16 29.85 26.35 -7.57
C ILE A 16 30.66 27.02 -8.68
N ALA A 17 30.22 26.98 -9.94
CA ALA A 17 30.84 27.66 -11.06
C ALA A 17 30.95 29.18 -10.84
N ALA A 18 29.86 29.83 -10.42
CA ALA A 18 29.84 31.26 -10.16
C ALA A 18 30.83 31.67 -9.04
N ARG A 19 31.08 30.79 -8.06
CA ARG A 19 31.99 31.07 -6.93
C ARG A 19 33.45 30.75 -7.24
N GLN A 20 33.73 29.70 -8.02
CA GLN A 20 35.09 29.25 -8.36
C GLN A 20 35.64 29.90 -9.65
N GLY A 21 34.75 30.44 -10.49
CA GLY A 21 35.08 30.97 -11.80
C GLY A 21 34.90 29.95 -12.92
N GLU A 22 34.68 30.46 -14.14
CA GLU A 22 34.47 29.65 -15.33
C GLU A 22 35.66 28.72 -15.59
N GLY A 23 35.39 27.43 -15.85
CA GLY A 23 36.41 26.40 -16.05
C GLY A 23 37.09 25.86 -14.79
N ASN A 24 36.91 26.49 -13.62
CA ASN A 24 37.56 26.08 -12.37
C ASN A 24 36.69 25.18 -11.47
N ALA A 25 35.38 25.15 -11.69
CA ALA A 25 34.47 24.32 -10.91
C ALA A 25 34.42 22.87 -11.42
N PRO A 26 34.73 21.87 -10.58
CA PRO A 26 34.54 20.47 -10.96
C PRO A 26 33.05 20.12 -11.03
N ALA A 27 32.70 19.18 -11.92
CA ALA A 27 31.34 18.67 -12.04
C ALA A 27 30.98 17.59 -11.01
N PHE A 28 31.95 17.16 -10.19
CA PHE A 28 31.82 16.07 -9.20
C PHE A 28 31.19 14.78 -9.77
N ARG A 29 31.51 14.44 -11.03
CA ARG A 29 31.08 13.19 -11.67
C ARG A 29 31.52 11.98 -10.86
N GLY A 30 30.66 10.96 -10.79
CA GLY A 30 30.87 9.78 -9.94
C GLY A 30 30.62 10.02 -8.44
N THR A 31 30.31 11.26 -8.01
CA THR A 31 30.07 11.62 -6.61
C THR A 31 28.70 12.27 -6.44
N ALA A 32 27.82 11.63 -5.66
CA ALA A 32 26.55 12.23 -5.29
C ALA A 32 26.78 13.48 -4.44
N CYS A 33 26.17 14.60 -4.81
CA CYS A 33 26.41 15.91 -4.20
C CYS A 33 25.09 16.59 -3.82
N VAL A 34 25.08 17.28 -2.68
CA VAL A 34 23.97 18.14 -2.25
C VAL A 34 24.50 19.57 -2.11
N VAL A 35 23.94 20.49 -2.88
CA VAL A 35 24.32 21.90 -2.86
C VAL A 35 23.25 22.71 -2.13
N PHE A 36 23.69 23.41 -1.09
CA PHE A 36 22.87 24.35 -0.34
C PHE A 36 23.15 25.76 -0.82
N GLU A 37 22.10 26.49 -1.16
CA GLU A 37 22.15 27.89 -1.54
C GLU A 37 21.28 28.68 -0.57
N GLY A 38 21.87 29.65 0.13
CA GLY A 38 21.15 30.50 1.08
C GLY A 38 20.51 29.76 2.26
N PHE A 39 21.14 28.70 2.79
CA PHE A 39 20.58 27.94 3.92
C PHE A 39 20.53 28.80 5.20
N PRO A 40 19.36 28.99 5.83
CA PRO A 40 19.23 29.84 7.01
C PRO A 40 19.87 29.17 8.23
N LEU A 41 20.91 29.80 8.79
CA LEU A 41 21.65 29.26 9.95
C LEU A 41 21.13 29.77 11.30
N GLU A 42 20.17 30.69 11.30
CA GLU A 42 19.63 31.32 12.52
C GLU A 42 19.06 30.28 13.49
N ASP A 43 18.30 29.31 12.96
CA ASP A 43 17.73 28.18 13.71
C ASP A 43 18.78 27.22 14.29
N PHE A 44 20.03 27.33 13.81
CA PHE A 44 21.17 26.47 14.20
C PHE A 44 22.25 27.26 14.96
N GLY A 45 21.88 28.38 15.57
CA GLY A 45 22.80 29.21 16.35
C GLY A 45 23.91 29.85 15.50
N ASN A 46 23.60 30.15 14.22
CA ASN A 46 24.54 30.70 13.24
C ASN A 46 25.79 29.83 13.01
N ARG A 47 25.65 28.51 13.13
CA ARG A 47 26.70 27.53 12.86
C ARG A 47 26.22 26.54 11.81
N ILE A 48 27.15 26.05 11.00
CA ILE A 48 26.85 24.97 10.05
C ILE A 48 26.42 23.74 10.86
N PRO A 49 25.16 23.27 10.71
CA PRO A 49 24.72 22.10 11.45
C PRO A 49 25.35 20.82 10.88
N GLN A 50 25.30 19.75 11.68
CA GLN A 50 25.53 18.41 11.16
C GLN A 50 24.35 18.05 10.25
N PHE A 51 24.62 17.74 8.99
CA PHE A 51 23.60 17.26 8.06
C PHE A 51 23.64 15.74 8.01
N THR A 52 22.48 15.12 8.18
CA THR A 52 22.28 13.69 7.98
C THR A 52 21.35 13.50 6.79
N PHE A 53 21.71 12.60 5.89
CA PHE A 53 20.90 12.25 4.73
C PHE A 53 20.66 10.75 4.71
N GLU A 54 19.43 10.37 4.41
CA GLU A 54 19.12 9.02 3.97
C GLU A 54 19.43 8.92 2.48
N ILE A 55 20.31 7.99 2.11
CA ILE A 55 20.75 7.79 0.73
C ILE A 55 20.42 6.37 0.32
N VAL A 56 19.58 6.24 -0.70
CA VAL A 56 19.23 4.97 -1.31
C VAL A 56 19.94 4.85 -2.64
N ARG A 57 20.77 3.80 -2.78
CA ARG A 57 21.48 3.49 -4.03
C ARG A 57 21.34 1.99 -4.30
N SER A 58 20.85 1.65 -5.49
CA SER A 58 20.90 0.28 -5.99
C SER A 58 22.36 -0.18 -6.12
N ILE A 59 22.71 -1.23 -5.38
CA ILE A 59 24.04 -1.85 -5.40
C ILE A 59 24.06 -3.20 -6.13
N SER A 60 22.89 -3.73 -6.49
CA SER A 60 22.73 -5.11 -6.96
C SER A 60 22.29 -5.16 -8.42
N ARG A 61 22.63 -6.26 -9.11
CA ARG A 61 22.03 -6.57 -10.42
C ARG A 61 20.55 -6.96 -10.29
N LEU A 62 20.12 -7.40 -9.09
CA LEU A 62 18.77 -7.88 -8.86
C LEU A 62 17.74 -6.77 -9.10
N ASP A 63 18.02 -5.56 -8.63
CA ASP A 63 17.10 -4.42 -8.76
C ASP A 63 16.84 -4.08 -10.24
N ARG A 64 17.85 -4.26 -11.10
CA ARG A 64 17.72 -4.11 -12.56
C ARG A 64 17.07 -5.31 -13.24
N SER A 65 17.02 -6.48 -12.61
CA SER A 65 16.30 -7.65 -13.14
C SER A 65 14.84 -7.73 -12.70
N LEU A 66 14.45 -6.95 -11.69
CA LEU A 66 13.06 -6.87 -11.24
C LEU A 66 12.20 -6.20 -12.32
N ARG A 67 11.30 -6.99 -12.91
CA ARG A 67 10.35 -6.55 -13.94
C ARG A 67 8.92 -6.47 -13.45
N ALA A 68 8.60 -7.11 -12.33
CA ALA A 68 7.27 -7.08 -11.75
C ALA A 68 7.31 -7.09 -10.23
N VAL A 69 6.33 -6.44 -9.61
CA VAL A 69 6.10 -6.48 -8.16
C VAL A 69 4.62 -6.70 -7.85
N CYS A 70 4.35 -7.15 -6.62
CA CYS A 70 3.02 -7.21 -6.04
C CYS A 70 2.91 -6.13 -4.97
N VAL A 71 1.91 -5.25 -5.06
CA VAL A 71 1.70 -4.18 -4.08
C VAL A 71 0.77 -4.70 -2.99
N ILE A 72 1.33 -4.92 -1.81
CA ILE A 72 0.70 -5.45 -0.59
C ILE A 72 0.89 -4.47 0.58
N PRO A 73 0.08 -4.53 1.67
CA PRO A 73 -0.96 -5.52 1.98
C PRO A 73 -2.27 -5.33 1.21
N GLY A 74 -2.51 -4.15 0.61
CA GLY A 74 -3.73 -3.83 -0.12
C GLY A 74 -4.96 -3.57 0.76
N ALA A 75 -4.97 -4.03 2.00
CA ALA A 75 -6.02 -3.75 2.98
C ALA A 75 -5.88 -2.33 3.54
N THR A 76 -6.17 -1.33 2.70
CA THR A 76 -6.04 0.08 3.03
C THR A 76 -7.22 0.82 2.37
N GLU A 77 -8.22 1.25 3.15
CA GLU A 77 -9.42 1.90 2.58
C GLU A 77 -9.09 3.03 1.58
N PHE A 78 -8.00 3.77 1.82
CA PHE A 78 -7.55 4.89 1.00
C PHE A 78 -6.04 4.92 0.70
N GLY A 79 -5.25 3.94 1.14
CA GLY A 79 -3.78 3.97 1.04
C GLY A 79 -3.24 3.96 -0.40
N TYR A 80 -4.05 3.53 -1.36
CA TYR A 80 -3.76 3.61 -2.79
C TYR A 80 -3.99 4.98 -3.42
N HIS A 81 -4.67 5.88 -2.73
CA HIS A 81 -4.97 7.20 -3.29
C HIS A 81 -3.67 8.01 -3.41
N PRO A 82 -3.32 8.51 -4.61
CA PRO A 82 -2.08 9.27 -4.79
C PRO A 82 -2.11 10.67 -4.16
N ASP A 83 -3.30 11.27 -4.02
CA ASP A 83 -3.49 12.54 -3.30
C ASP A 83 -3.77 12.33 -1.81
N PRO A 84 -3.46 13.31 -0.94
CA PRO A 84 -3.73 13.21 0.49
C PRO A 84 -5.24 13.09 0.77
N VAL A 85 -5.61 12.12 1.60
CA VAL A 85 -6.99 11.88 2.04
C VAL A 85 -7.11 12.26 3.51
N ASN A 86 -8.05 13.16 3.81
CA ASN A 86 -8.36 13.58 5.17
C ASN A 86 -9.53 12.77 5.74
N ARG A 87 -9.40 12.36 7.00
CA ARG A 87 -10.48 11.85 7.84
C ARG A 87 -10.73 12.84 8.97
N ILE A 88 -12.00 13.16 9.18
CA ILE A 88 -12.45 13.98 10.31
C ILE A 88 -12.95 12.99 11.37
N ALA A 89 -12.14 12.78 12.41
CA ALA A 89 -12.49 11.84 13.49
C ALA A 89 -13.44 12.49 14.51
N GLU A 90 -13.24 13.79 14.77
CA GLU A 90 -14.07 14.61 15.67
C GLU A 90 -14.14 16.05 15.10
N PRO A 91 -15.17 16.86 15.46
CA PRO A 91 -15.21 18.26 15.07
C PRO A 91 -13.91 19.00 15.44
N GLY A 92 -13.26 19.59 14.44
CA GLY A 92 -11.98 20.30 14.63
C GLY A 92 -10.72 19.41 14.64
N LYS A 93 -10.83 18.08 14.52
CA LYS A 93 -9.70 17.16 14.40
C LYS A 93 -9.71 16.44 13.04
N SER A 94 -8.87 16.90 12.12
CA SER A 94 -8.57 16.21 10.86
C SER A 94 -7.23 15.50 10.93
N ALA A 95 -7.17 14.28 10.39
CA ALA A 95 -5.93 13.52 10.20
C ALA A 95 -5.82 13.04 8.75
N LEU A 96 -4.60 13.08 8.21
CA LEU A 96 -4.28 12.44 6.94
C LEU A 96 -4.21 10.93 7.15
N VAL A 97 -4.92 10.16 6.31
CA VAL A 97 -5.03 8.70 6.49
C VAL A 97 -4.11 7.88 5.58
N ASN A 98 -3.59 8.49 4.51
CA ASN A 98 -2.70 7.85 3.54
C ASN A 98 -1.35 8.58 3.39
N ARG A 99 -0.98 9.38 4.39
CA ARG A 99 0.30 10.10 4.44
C ARG A 99 0.89 10.01 5.84
N ASN A 100 1.78 9.06 6.01
CA ASN A 100 2.61 8.85 7.19
C ASN A 100 4.06 9.30 6.94
N CYS A 101 4.47 9.45 5.68
CA CYS A 101 5.77 10.00 5.29
C CYS A 101 5.77 11.55 5.25
N LEU A 102 6.97 12.13 5.36
CA LEU A 102 7.19 13.58 5.23
C LEU A 102 7.71 14.00 3.84
N SER A 103 8.05 13.03 2.99
CA SER A 103 8.80 13.25 1.74
C SER A 103 7.91 13.56 0.52
N ARG A 104 6.62 13.21 0.56
CA ARG A 104 5.64 13.40 -0.52
C ARG A 104 4.25 13.72 0.03
N GLU A 105 3.32 13.97 -0.88
CA GLU A 105 1.90 14.21 -0.62
C GLU A 105 1.14 12.97 -0.10
N SER A 106 1.58 11.77 -0.46
CA SER A 106 1.03 10.50 0.04
C SER A 106 2.10 9.43 0.13
N ASP A 107 1.84 8.40 0.93
CA ASP A 107 2.70 7.23 1.06
C ASP A 107 2.79 6.45 -0.27
N TRP A 108 1.73 6.48 -1.08
CA TRP A 108 1.69 5.92 -2.41
C TRP A 108 2.72 6.57 -3.34
N GLN A 109 2.71 7.91 -3.41
CA GLN A 109 3.65 8.67 -4.24
C GLN A 109 5.10 8.47 -3.79
N ALA A 110 5.36 8.52 -2.47
CA ALA A 110 6.70 8.26 -1.93
C ALA A 110 7.20 6.86 -2.31
N SER A 111 6.38 5.84 -2.04
CA SER A 111 6.79 4.44 -2.24
C SER A 111 7.02 4.11 -3.71
N LEU A 112 6.19 4.61 -4.63
CA LEU A 112 6.36 4.34 -6.06
C LEU A 112 7.53 5.11 -6.68
N ASP A 113 7.78 6.36 -6.26
CA ASP A 113 8.96 7.10 -6.68
C ASP A 113 10.24 6.37 -6.31
N GLU A 114 10.33 5.91 -5.06
CA GLU A 114 11.47 5.13 -4.56
C GLU A 114 11.60 3.80 -5.29
N LEU A 115 10.49 3.08 -5.46
CA LEU A 115 10.47 1.80 -6.18
C LEU A 115 11.00 1.94 -7.61
N GLN A 116 10.54 2.94 -8.37
CA GLN A 116 11.01 3.14 -9.75
C GLN A 116 12.46 3.66 -9.81
N ALA A 117 12.91 4.39 -8.79
CA ALA A 117 14.30 4.81 -8.68
C ALA A 117 15.24 3.62 -8.44
N ILE A 118 14.81 2.64 -7.64
CA ILE A 118 15.59 1.43 -7.32
C ILE A 118 15.49 0.39 -8.43
N CYS A 119 14.29 0.19 -8.99
CA CYS A 119 13.98 -0.82 -9.99
C CYS A 119 13.66 -0.16 -11.35
N PRO A 120 14.67 0.34 -12.09
CA PRO A 120 14.44 1.13 -13.30
C PRO A 120 13.83 0.34 -14.47
N ASN A 121 13.91 -0.99 -14.42
CA ASN A 121 13.34 -1.89 -15.43
C ASN A 121 12.00 -2.49 -14.98
N LEU A 122 11.37 -1.93 -13.94
CA LEU A 122 10.05 -2.36 -13.51
C LEU A 122 9.03 -2.06 -14.61
N GLU A 123 8.26 -3.09 -15.00
CA GLU A 123 7.28 -2.97 -16.07
C GLU A 123 5.86 -3.26 -15.60
N THR A 124 5.68 -4.10 -14.58
CA THR A 124 4.36 -4.62 -14.20
C THR A 124 4.13 -4.53 -12.69
N VAL A 125 2.92 -4.12 -12.31
CA VAL A 125 2.46 -4.10 -10.92
C VAL A 125 1.21 -4.95 -10.82
N ALA A 126 1.25 -5.97 -9.95
CA ALA A 126 0.05 -6.64 -9.47
C ALA A 126 -0.52 -5.83 -8.29
N LEU A 127 -1.67 -5.20 -8.50
CA LEU A 127 -2.34 -4.36 -7.50
C LEU A 127 -3.34 -5.22 -6.72
N VAL A 128 -3.04 -5.49 -5.45
CA VAL A 128 -3.85 -6.37 -4.61
C VAL A 128 -5.08 -5.62 -4.10
N VAL A 129 -6.28 -6.10 -4.43
CA VAL A 129 -7.54 -5.51 -3.98
C VAL A 129 -8.28 -6.52 -3.11
N PRO A 130 -8.15 -6.41 -1.77
CA PRO A 130 -8.72 -7.40 -0.87
C PRO A 130 -10.22 -7.17 -0.62
N TRP A 131 -10.95 -8.28 -0.61
CA TRP A 131 -12.33 -8.40 -0.16
C TRP A 131 -12.39 -9.39 1.01
N PHE A 132 -13.50 -9.42 1.72
CA PHE A 132 -13.68 -10.26 2.89
C PHE A 132 -14.60 -11.43 2.60
N ALA A 133 -14.19 -12.61 3.05
CA ALA A 133 -14.97 -13.84 3.04
C ALA A 133 -15.29 -14.24 4.48
N THR A 134 -16.53 -14.65 4.72
CA THR A 134 -17.09 -14.76 6.09
C THR A 134 -17.29 -16.20 6.57
N ASP A 135 -17.06 -17.21 5.74
CA ASP A 135 -17.31 -18.62 6.06
C ASP A 135 -16.39 -19.55 5.26
N LEU A 136 -15.95 -20.67 5.84
CA LEU A 136 -15.18 -21.70 5.15
C LEU A 136 -16.05 -22.61 4.28
N ARG A 137 -17.36 -22.62 4.45
CA ARG A 137 -18.30 -23.43 3.66
C ARG A 137 -18.63 -22.66 2.38
N ALA A 138 -18.18 -23.16 1.24
CA ALA A 138 -18.25 -22.46 -0.04
C ALA A 138 -19.68 -22.01 -0.44
N GLY A 139 -20.70 -22.77 -0.08
CA GLY A 139 -22.11 -22.43 -0.35
C GLY A 139 -22.70 -21.34 0.57
N GLU A 140 -22.11 -21.13 1.74
CA GLU A 140 -22.55 -20.16 2.75
C GLU A 140 -21.62 -18.93 2.82
N CYS A 141 -20.42 -19.05 2.24
CA CYS A 141 -19.41 -18.01 2.21
C CYS A 141 -19.89 -16.80 1.41
N SER A 142 -20.05 -15.67 2.10
CA SER A 142 -20.34 -14.40 1.47
C SER A 142 -19.04 -13.62 1.22
N ILE A 143 -18.93 -13.02 0.04
CA ILE A 143 -17.79 -12.16 -0.35
C ILE A 143 -18.27 -10.71 -0.40
N MET A 144 -17.66 -9.84 0.40
CA MET A 144 -18.12 -8.46 0.59
C MET A 144 -16.96 -7.50 0.85
N PRO A 145 -17.09 -6.20 0.50
CA PRO A 145 -16.07 -5.22 0.86
C PRO A 145 -16.19 -4.88 2.35
N GLY A 146 -15.05 -4.62 2.99
CA GLY A 146 -14.99 -4.38 4.43
C GLY A 146 -14.45 -3.01 4.80
N VAL A 147 -14.84 -2.51 5.97
CA VAL A 147 -14.42 -1.24 6.55
C VAL A 147 -13.95 -1.42 7.99
N GLU A 148 -12.97 -0.61 8.40
CA GLU A 148 -12.39 -0.64 9.76
C GLU A 148 -13.30 0.02 10.80
N HIS A 149 -14.14 0.95 10.33
CA HIS A 149 -15.00 1.77 11.17
C HIS A 149 -16.35 2.01 10.51
N ALA A 150 -17.42 1.95 11.32
CA ALA A 150 -18.78 2.27 10.88
C ALA A 150 -19.00 3.79 10.68
N ALA A 151 -18.29 4.63 11.44
CA ALA A 151 -18.46 6.08 11.39
C ALA A 151 -17.87 6.67 10.10
N SER A 152 -18.58 7.63 9.51
CA SER A 152 -18.17 8.38 8.32
C SER A 152 -17.60 9.75 8.70
N GLY A 153 -16.42 10.09 8.18
CA GLY A 153 -15.87 11.45 8.23
C GLY A 153 -14.74 11.61 7.22
N GLY A 154 -14.79 12.66 6.39
CA GLY A 154 -13.81 12.89 5.32
C GLY A 154 -14.29 12.41 3.93
N MET A 155 -13.37 11.94 3.09
CA MET A 155 -13.67 11.44 1.74
C MET A 155 -14.64 10.25 1.78
N GLY A 156 -15.62 10.23 0.88
CA GLY A 156 -16.61 9.14 0.79
C GLY A 156 -15.95 7.83 0.38
N TRP A 157 -16.13 6.80 1.21
CA TRP A 157 -15.75 5.42 0.87
C TRP A 157 -16.94 4.70 0.21
N SER A 158 -16.68 4.01 -0.90
CA SER A 158 -17.64 3.14 -1.58
C SER A 158 -16.89 2.12 -2.44
N VAL A 159 -17.44 0.90 -2.52
CA VAL A 159 -16.91 -0.19 -3.35
C VAL A 159 -18.06 -0.88 -4.07
N SER A 160 -18.03 -0.92 -5.40
CA SER A 160 -19.09 -1.52 -6.23
C SER A 160 -20.50 -0.99 -5.89
N GLY A 161 -20.60 0.29 -5.53
CA GLY A 161 -21.87 0.93 -5.11
C GLY A 161 -22.30 0.65 -3.67
N ILE A 162 -21.56 -0.17 -2.92
CA ILE A 162 -21.80 -0.43 -1.49
C ILE A 162 -21.18 0.71 -0.69
N SER A 163 -22.02 1.43 0.06
CA SER A 163 -21.59 2.50 0.96
C SER A 163 -20.97 1.93 2.25
N ARG A 164 -20.20 2.74 2.97
CA ARG A 164 -19.63 2.36 4.29
C ARG A 164 -20.69 1.83 5.26
N ALA A 165 -21.88 2.42 5.26
CA ALA A 165 -22.96 2.03 6.16
C ALA A 165 -23.50 0.62 5.89
N ASN A 166 -23.34 0.12 4.66
CA ASN A 166 -23.80 -1.19 4.22
C ASN A 166 -22.64 -2.18 4.04
N ALA A 167 -21.41 -1.77 4.32
CA ALA A 167 -20.22 -2.60 4.18
C ALA A 167 -20.04 -3.52 5.40
N HIS A 168 -19.25 -4.57 5.22
CA HIS A 168 -18.85 -5.44 6.32
C HIS A 168 -17.97 -4.67 7.30
N LEU A 169 -18.40 -4.56 8.55
CA LEU A 169 -17.52 -4.06 9.59
C LEU A 169 -16.58 -5.19 9.97
N VAL A 170 -15.28 -5.01 9.70
CA VAL A 170 -14.29 -6.05 10.01
C VAL A 170 -14.32 -6.37 11.50
N SER A 171 -14.09 -7.64 11.82
CA SER A 171 -14.04 -8.10 13.22
C SER A 171 -12.94 -7.40 14.01
N ARG A 172 -12.92 -7.64 15.33
CA ARG A 172 -11.98 -7.00 16.25
C ARG A 172 -11.06 -8.01 16.90
N PHE A 173 -9.80 -7.65 17.00
CA PHE A 173 -8.80 -8.39 17.76
C PHE A 173 -8.10 -7.42 18.72
N ASP A 174 -8.11 -7.75 20.01
CA ASP A 174 -7.49 -6.94 21.07
C ASP A 174 -7.88 -5.45 21.06
N GLY A 175 -9.17 -5.16 20.83
CA GLY A 175 -9.71 -3.80 20.82
C GLY A 175 -9.43 -2.99 19.54
N ALA A 176 -8.71 -3.54 18.56
CA ALA A 176 -8.47 -2.94 17.24
C ALA A 176 -9.20 -3.71 16.12
N PRO A 177 -9.43 -3.10 14.94
CA PRO A 177 -9.83 -3.84 13.74
C PRO A 177 -8.83 -4.98 13.46
N ALA A 178 -9.33 -6.19 13.19
CA ALA A 178 -8.49 -7.35 12.91
C ALA A 178 -7.78 -7.24 11.55
N PHE A 179 -8.35 -6.44 10.63
CA PHE A 179 -7.81 -6.15 9.31
C PHE A 179 -7.97 -4.66 8.97
N GLY A 180 -7.19 -4.18 7.99
CA GLY A 180 -7.50 -2.93 7.29
C GLY A 180 -8.64 -3.13 6.29
N GLY A 181 -9.30 -2.05 5.85
CA GLY A 181 -10.48 -2.16 4.98
C GLY A 181 -10.18 -2.41 3.50
N THR A 182 -11.22 -2.74 2.73
CA THR A 182 -11.15 -2.83 1.27
C THR A 182 -10.90 -1.44 0.67
N PRO A 183 -9.93 -1.28 -0.25
CA PRO A 183 -9.70 -0.01 -0.94
C PRO A 183 -10.95 0.52 -1.64
N ALA A 184 -11.27 1.79 -1.45
CA ALA A 184 -12.36 2.45 -2.17
C ALA A 184 -12.13 2.41 -3.68
N ASP A 185 -13.22 2.32 -4.47
CA ASP A 185 -13.15 2.31 -5.94
C ASP A 185 -12.35 3.51 -6.49
N THR A 186 -12.56 4.68 -5.88
CA THR A 186 -11.86 5.92 -6.24
C THR A 186 -10.35 5.80 -6.04
N ALA A 187 -9.91 5.20 -4.94
CA ALA A 187 -8.48 4.99 -4.64
C ALA A 187 -7.86 3.97 -5.61
N VAL A 188 -8.55 2.86 -5.90
CA VAL A 188 -8.08 1.85 -6.87
C VAL A 188 -7.95 2.46 -8.27
N VAL A 189 -8.97 3.20 -8.73
CA VAL A 189 -8.94 3.85 -10.05
C VAL A 189 -7.83 4.90 -10.12
N ALA A 190 -7.64 5.70 -9.06
CA ALA A 190 -6.57 6.69 -9.00
C ALA A 190 -5.18 6.04 -9.05
N ALA A 191 -4.95 4.96 -8.28
CA ALA A 191 -3.72 4.18 -8.34
C ALA A 191 -3.45 3.60 -9.73
N ILE A 192 -4.45 3.01 -10.39
CA ILE A 192 -4.30 2.46 -11.75
C ILE A 192 -3.91 3.56 -12.73
N ARG A 193 -4.50 4.76 -12.62
CA ARG A 193 -4.15 5.91 -13.48
C ARG A 193 -2.72 6.37 -13.23
N ASP A 194 -2.32 6.49 -11.96
CA ASP A 194 -0.95 6.89 -11.58
C ASP A 194 0.10 5.86 -12.06
N LEU A 195 -0.13 4.56 -11.84
CA LEU A 195 0.74 3.49 -12.35
C LEU A 195 0.90 3.55 -13.87
N LYS A 196 -0.20 3.76 -14.61
CA LYS A 196 -0.15 3.90 -16.07
C LYS A 196 0.60 5.16 -16.50
N ALA A 197 0.41 6.28 -15.81
CA ALA A 197 1.15 7.52 -16.08
C ALA A 197 2.66 7.34 -15.87
N ARG A 198 3.04 6.49 -14.91
CA ARG A 198 4.42 6.06 -14.63
C ARG A 198 4.99 5.05 -15.65
N GLY A 199 4.22 4.63 -16.65
CA GLY A 199 4.62 3.66 -17.67
C GLY A 199 4.51 2.19 -17.24
N LEU A 200 3.84 1.90 -16.12
CA LEU A 200 3.71 0.55 -15.58
C LEU A 200 2.41 -0.12 -16.09
N LYS A 201 2.52 -1.41 -16.44
CA LYS A 201 1.38 -2.29 -16.69
C LYS A 201 0.76 -2.67 -15.35
N VAL A 202 -0.57 -2.74 -15.31
CA VAL A 202 -1.28 -3.08 -14.08
C VAL A 202 -2.05 -4.38 -14.26
N VAL A 203 -1.84 -5.32 -13.35
CA VAL A 203 -2.65 -6.52 -13.18
C VAL A 203 -3.52 -6.30 -11.95
N LEU A 204 -4.84 -6.30 -12.12
CA LEU A 204 -5.75 -6.32 -10.99
C LEU A 204 -5.65 -7.69 -10.32
N TYR A 205 -5.35 -7.71 -9.03
CA TYR A 205 -5.22 -8.93 -8.25
C TYR A 205 -6.26 -8.95 -7.11
N PRO A 206 -7.45 -9.52 -7.33
CA PRO A 206 -8.42 -9.74 -6.27
C PRO A 206 -7.88 -10.71 -5.21
N PHE A 207 -8.10 -10.40 -3.93
CA PHE A 207 -7.62 -11.22 -2.82
C PHE A 207 -8.72 -11.40 -1.77
N LEU A 208 -8.82 -12.58 -1.17
CA LEU A 208 -9.79 -12.84 -0.10
C LEU A 208 -9.08 -12.90 1.25
N LEU A 209 -9.52 -12.04 2.16
CA LEU A 209 -9.22 -12.11 3.58
C LEU A 209 -10.36 -12.85 4.27
N MET A 210 -10.04 -13.87 5.06
CA MET A 210 -11.06 -14.59 5.83
C MET A 210 -11.28 -13.84 7.14
N ASP A 211 -12.44 -13.21 7.28
CA ASP A 211 -12.81 -12.51 8.51
C ASP A 211 -13.82 -13.33 9.30
N ILE A 212 -13.27 -14.30 10.03
CA ILE A 212 -14.00 -15.21 10.91
C ILE A 212 -13.48 -14.98 12.32
N ASP A 213 -14.32 -14.38 13.16
CA ASP A 213 -13.97 -14.05 14.54
C ASP A 213 -13.77 -15.30 15.41
N ALA A 214 -12.94 -15.21 16.46
CA ALA A 214 -12.67 -16.33 17.36
C ALA A 214 -13.88 -16.83 18.16
N ALA A 215 -14.89 -15.97 18.37
CA ALA A 215 -16.13 -16.33 19.07
C ALA A 215 -17.27 -16.73 18.11
N ASN A 216 -16.97 -17.02 16.85
CA ASN A 216 -17.99 -17.45 15.87
C ASN A 216 -18.66 -18.78 16.26
N SER A 217 -19.89 -18.97 15.80
CA SER A 217 -20.66 -20.22 15.97
C SER A 217 -20.89 -20.96 14.65
N LEU A 218 -20.11 -20.64 13.60
CA LEU A 218 -20.27 -21.21 12.28
C LEU A 218 -19.93 -22.71 12.33
N PRO A 219 -20.71 -23.60 11.69
CA PRO A 219 -20.38 -25.01 11.60
C PRO A 219 -19.03 -25.22 10.89
N ASP A 220 -18.11 -25.91 11.54
CA ASP A 220 -16.85 -26.30 10.95
C ASP A 220 -17.08 -27.32 9.82
N PRO A 221 -16.52 -27.11 8.61
CA PRO A 221 -16.83 -27.96 7.46
C PRO A 221 -16.48 -29.44 7.64
N TYR A 222 -15.50 -29.75 8.48
CA TYR A 222 -15.00 -31.12 8.66
C TYR A 222 -15.64 -31.82 9.86
N SER A 223 -15.74 -31.14 11.00
CA SER A 223 -16.27 -31.73 12.23
C SER A 223 -17.78 -31.55 12.40
N GLY A 224 -18.39 -30.58 11.69
CA GLY A 224 -19.79 -30.17 11.88
C GLY A 224 -20.07 -29.49 13.23
N GLN A 225 -19.06 -29.32 14.08
CA GLN A 225 -19.19 -28.64 15.37
C GLN A 225 -19.25 -27.13 15.18
N ASN A 226 -19.86 -26.41 16.13
CA ASN A 226 -19.89 -24.95 16.09
C ASN A 226 -18.50 -24.38 16.40
N GLY A 227 -18.09 -23.40 15.59
CA GLY A 227 -16.82 -22.69 15.73
C GLY A 227 -15.85 -23.09 14.62
N GLN A 228 -15.82 -22.29 13.56
CA GLN A 228 -14.75 -22.35 12.56
C GLN A 228 -13.46 -21.75 13.12
N LYS A 229 -12.32 -22.19 12.58
CA LYS A 229 -11.01 -21.63 12.89
C LYS A 229 -11.02 -20.11 12.66
N PRO A 230 -10.51 -19.28 13.59
CA PRO A 230 -10.44 -17.84 13.39
C PRO A 230 -9.41 -17.45 12.34
N TYR A 231 -9.73 -16.44 11.55
CA TYR A 231 -8.86 -15.86 10.52
C TYR A 231 -8.11 -16.90 9.66
N PRO A 232 -8.80 -17.91 9.11
CA PRO A 232 -8.16 -19.03 8.43
C PRO A 232 -7.54 -18.59 7.10
N TRP A 233 -6.71 -19.46 6.53
CA TRP A 233 -6.23 -19.21 5.17
C TRP A 233 -7.39 -19.41 4.17
N ARG A 234 -7.57 -18.51 3.21
CA ARG A 234 -8.64 -18.60 2.19
C ARG A 234 -8.68 -19.91 1.39
N GLY A 235 -7.55 -20.62 1.29
CA GLY A 235 -7.52 -21.92 0.63
C GLY A 235 -8.14 -23.05 1.47
N GLU A 236 -8.56 -22.76 2.70
CA GLU A 236 -9.35 -23.67 3.54
C GLU A 236 -10.86 -23.63 3.20
N ILE A 237 -11.32 -22.70 2.33
CA ILE A 237 -12.70 -22.68 1.83
C ILE A 237 -12.97 -24.01 1.10
N THR A 238 -14.05 -24.68 1.45
CA THR A 238 -14.36 -26.04 1.00
C THR A 238 -15.86 -26.30 0.90
N VAL A 239 -16.24 -27.41 0.26
CA VAL A 239 -17.63 -27.88 0.22
C VAL A 239 -18.12 -28.23 1.63
N TYR A 240 -19.43 -28.17 1.86
CA TYR A 240 -20.04 -28.58 3.12
C TYR A 240 -21.10 -29.66 2.89
N PRO A 241 -21.02 -30.83 3.56
CA PRO A 241 -19.92 -31.31 4.41
C PRO A 241 -18.57 -31.43 3.67
N GLY A 242 -17.46 -31.26 4.38
CA GLY A 242 -16.10 -31.24 3.82
C GLY A 242 -15.66 -32.56 3.19
N PRO A 243 -14.59 -32.55 2.37
CA PRO A 243 -14.01 -33.75 1.77
C PRO A 243 -13.80 -34.88 2.78
N GLY A 244 -14.22 -36.09 2.40
CA GLY A 244 -14.13 -37.29 3.25
C GLY A 244 -15.20 -37.41 4.34
N GLN A 245 -16.09 -36.43 4.50
CA GLN A 245 -17.24 -36.53 5.41
C GLN A 245 -18.43 -37.26 4.80
N ALA A 246 -19.28 -37.84 5.65
CA ALA A 246 -20.53 -38.45 5.22
C ALA A 246 -21.41 -37.40 4.52
N SER A 247 -22.00 -37.78 3.37
CA SER A 247 -22.84 -36.91 2.54
C SER A 247 -22.12 -35.68 1.95
N SER A 248 -20.78 -35.66 1.93
CA SER A 248 -20.05 -34.66 1.16
C SER A 248 -20.33 -34.82 -0.33
N ALA A 249 -20.47 -33.71 -1.05
CA ALA A 249 -20.56 -33.73 -2.51
C ALA A 249 -19.18 -33.94 -3.17
N ASP A 250 -18.06 -33.79 -2.43
CA ASP A 250 -16.71 -33.98 -2.95
C ASP A 250 -16.52 -35.38 -3.56
N GLY A 251 -15.97 -35.43 -4.78
CA GLY A 251 -15.77 -36.68 -5.54
C GLY A 251 -17.05 -37.41 -5.95
N SER A 252 -18.24 -36.82 -5.75
CA SER A 252 -19.52 -37.39 -6.16
C SER A 252 -19.95 -36.89 -7.55
N ALA A 253 -20.94 -37.56 -8.16
CA ALA A 253 -21.57 -37.09 -9.40
C ALA A 253 -22.41 -35.79 -9.24
N LEU A 254 -22.53 -35.28 -8.02
CA LEU A 254 -23.21 -34.02 -7.70
C LEU A 254 -22.24 -32.82 -7.66
N ALA A 255 -20.92 -33.04 -7.78
CA ALA A 255 -19.89 -31.99 -7.84
C ALA A 255 -19.64 -31.46 -9.25
#